data_AF-A0A962SZH0-F1
#
_entry.id   AF-A0A962SZH0-F1
#
_cell.length_a   1.000
_cell.length_b   1.000
_cell.length_c   1.000
_cell.angle_alpha   90.00
_cell.angle_beta   90.00
_cell.angle_gamma   90.00
#
_symmetry.space_group_name_H-M   'P 1'
#
loop_
_entity.id
_entity.type
_entity.pdbx_description
1 polymer ?
#
loop_
_entity_poly.entity_id
_entity_poly.type
_entity_poly.pdbx_seq_one_letter_code
_entity_poly.pdbx_strand_id
1 'polypeptide(L)'
;ASILNISFVGIAAEALLDALPEIALATGSACTSASHEPSHVLRAMGCDAMWMRGAVRLSPGRFTTVEEIDYTINAVTAAITRLRELSPVWETHQRSLKYRAVDWAALP
;
A
#
# COMPACT_ATOMS: atom_id res chain seq x y z
N ALA A 1 -13.64 -16.23 2.62
CA ALA A 1 -13.14 -15.31 1.58
C ALA A 1 -11.79 -14.79 2.05
N SER A 2 -10.71 -15.03 1.30
CA SER A 2 -9.37 -14.56 1.66
C SER A 2 -9.23 -13.14 1.13
N ILE A 3 -9.36 -12.15 2.02
CA ILE A 3 -9.19 -10.73 1.69
C ILE A 3 -7.90 -10.28 2.36
N LEU A 4 -7.02 -9.67 1.59
CA LEU A 4 -5.75 -9.13 2.05
C LEU A 4 -5.76 -7.61 1.83
N ASN A 5 -5.52 -6.85 2.89
CA ASN A 5 -5.37 -5.40 2.83
C ASN A 5 -3.95 -5.03 3.23
N ILE A 6 -3.25 -4.28 2.38
CA ILE A 6 -1.84 -3.90 2.57
C ILE A 6 -1.70 -2.41 2.33
N SER A 7 -1.00 -1.73 3.24
CA SER A 7 -0.62 -0.32 3.09
C SER A 7 0.82 -0.18 2.63
N PHE A 8 1.01 0.48 1.49
CA PHE A 8 2.32 0.84 0.96
C PHE A 8 2.67 2.30 1.28
N VAL A 9 3.46 2.51 2.32
CA VAL A 9 3.88 3.87 2.70
C VAL A 9 4.75 4.49 1.62
N GLY A 10 4.56 5.80 1.44
CA GLY A 10 5.33 6.62 0.50
C GLY A 10 4.70 6.70 -0.88
N ILE A 11 3.58 6.03 -1.15
CA ILE A 11 2.87 6.13 -2.42
C ILE A 11 1.36 6.32 -2.17
N ALA A 12 0.67 6.89 -3.16
CA ALA A 12 -0.78 6.92 -3.20
C ALA A 12 -1.30 5.63 -3.85
N ALA A 13 -2.36 5.05 -3.30
CA ALA A 13 -2.92 3.80 -3.80
C ALA A 13 -3.44 3.93 -5.24
N GLU A 14 -3.97 5.10 -5.60
CA GLU A 14 -4.42 5.45 -6.96
C GLU A 14 -3.30 5.36 -7.98
N ALA A 15 -2.10 5.85 -7.62
CA ALA A 15 -0.94 5.76 -8.50
C ALA A 15 -0.49 4.31 -8.76
N LEU A 16 -0.74 3.40 -7.80
CA LEU A 16 -0.49 1.97 -7.97
C LEU A 16 -1.53 1.31 -8.88
N LEU A 17 -2.81 1.71 -8.78
CA LEU A 17 -3.87 1.27 -9.69
C LEU A 17 -3.59 1.71 -11.13
N ASP A 18 -3.21 2.98 -11.32
CA ASP A 18 -2.86 3.53 -12.65
C ASP A 18 -1.63 2.84 -13.26
N ALA A 19 -0.69 2.41 -12.43
CA ALA A 19 0.51 1.70 -12.87
C ALA A 19 0.28 0.23 -13.24
N LEU A 20 -0.84 -0.38 -12.80
CA LEU A 20 -1.13 -1.80 -12.94
C LEU A 20 -2.56 -2.04 -13.46
N PRO A 21 -2.94 -1.51 -14.65
CA PRO A 21 -4.30 -1.59 -15.17
C PRO A 21 -4.78 -3.02 -15.43
N GLU A 22 -3.86 -3.97 -15.60
CA GLU A 22 -4.14 -5.39 -15.82
C GLU A 22 -4.45 -6.17 -14.53
N ILE A 23 -4.18 -5.58 -13.35
CA ILE A 23 -4.41 -6.22 -12.05
C ILE A 23 -5.59 -5.53 -11.36
N ALA A 24 -6.65 -6.31 -11.07
CA ALA A 24 -7.82 -5.79 -10.36
C ALA A 24 -7.51 -5.52 -8.87
N LEU A 25 -7.08 -4.29 -8.58
CA LEU A 25 -6.85 -3.76 -7.23
C LEU A 25 -8.00 -2.83 -6.80
N ALA A 26 -8.26 -2.76 -5.51
CA ALA A 26 -9.23 -1.80 -4.95
C ALA A 26 -8.57 -0.89 -3.91
N THR A 27 -8.85 0.41 -3.95
CA THR A 27 -8.51 1.37 -2.89
C THR A 27 -9.69 1.51 -1.92
N GLY A 28 -9.41 1.75 -0.64
CA GLY A 28 -10.46 2.02 0.36
C GLY A 28 -11.19 0.78 0.93
N SER A 29 -12.34 1.03 1.57
CA SER A 29 -13.17 0.02 2.25
C SER A 29 -14.19 -0.67 1.34
N ALA A 30 -14.56 -0.04 0.23
CA ALA A 30 -15.49 -0.53 -0.78
C ALA A 30 -15.34 0.35 -2.03
N CYS A 31 -15.88 -0.10 -3.17
CA CYS A 31 -15.91 0.60 -4.46
C CYS A 31 -16.33 2.08 -4.33
N THR A 32 -15.38 2.99 -4.05
CA THR A 32 -15.64 4.43 -3.95
C THR A 32 -15.32 5.05 -5.29
N SER A 33 -16.36 5.43 -6.03
CA SER A 33 -16.26 5.99 -7.38
C SER A 33 -15.87 7.48 -7.43
N ALA A 34 -15.64 8.18 -6.30
CA ALA A 34 -15.42 9.63 -6.34
C ALA A 34 -14.76 10.29 -5.11
N SER A 35 -14.20 9.55 -4.14
CA SER A 35 -13.73 10.15 -2.89
C SER A 35 -12.22 10.05 -2.75
N HIS A 36 -11.51 11.19 -2.74
CA HIS A 36 -10.09 11.29 -2.36
C HIS A 36 -9.85 11.08 -0.84
N GLU A 37 -10.87 10.65 -0.10
CA GLU A 37 -10.79 10.47 1.34
C GLU A 37 -10.25 9.08 1.71
N PRO A 38 -9.38 8.98 2.73
CA PRO A 38 -8.89 7.70 3.24
C PRO A 38 -10.02 6.77 3.69
N SER A 39 -9.77 5.46 3.63
CA SER A 39 -10.72 4.43 4.07
C SER A 39 -11.32 4.73 5.44
N HIS A 40 -12.66 4.87 5.51
CA HIS A 40 -13.36 5.13 6.77
C HIS A 40 -13.19 3.98 7.77
N VAL A 41 -12.99 2.75 7.29
CA VAL A 41 -12.72 1.57 8.12
C VAL A 41 -11.33 1.66 8.74
N LEU A 42 -10.29 1.98 7.95
CA LEU A 42 -8.93 2.14 8.49
C LEU A 42 -8.88 3.31 9.49
N ARG A 43 -9.63 4.38 9.21
CA ARG A 43 -9.78 5.53 10.13
C ARG A 43 -10.42 5.11 11.46
N ALA A 44 -11.49 4.30 11.41
CA ALA A 44 -12.14 3.78 12.61
C ALA A 44 -11.24 2.81 13.40
N MET A 45 -10.34 2.08 12.73
CA MET A 45 -9.32 1.26 13.38
C MET A 45 -8.15 2.07 13.96
N GLY A 46 -8.14 3.41 13.80
CA GLY A 46 -7.07 4.26 14.30
C GLY A 46 -5.79 4.18 13.48
N CYS A 47 -5.84 3.70 12.23
CA CYS A 47 -4.68 3.71 11.35
C CYS A 47 -4.24 5.14 11.05
N ASP A 48 -2.94 5.38 11.06
CA ASP A 48 -2.36 6.68 10.74
C ASP A 48 -2.60 7.05 9.26
N ALA A 49 -2.96 8.30 9.01
CA ALA A 49 -3.31 8.81 7.67
C ALA A 49 -2.20 8.60 6.63
N MET A 50 -0.94 8.57 7.04
CA MET A 50 0.19 8.26 6.18
C MET A 50 0.13 6.84 5.61
N TRP A 51 -0.36 5.88 6.40
CA TRP A 51 -0.50 4.48 6.00
C TRP A 51 -1.79 4.25 5.21
N MET A 52 -2.87 4.95 5.58
CA MET A 52 -4.16 4.79 4.91
C MET A 52 -4.14 5.21 3.43
N ARG A 53 -3.31 6.19 3.06
CA ARG A 53 -3.20 6.67 1.66
C ARG A 53 -2.64 5.64 0.68
N GLY A 54 -1.80 4.72 1.15
CA GLY A 54 -1.22 3.66 0.33
C GLY A 54 -1.95 2.32 0.45
N ALA A 55 -3.15 2.30 1.03
CA ALA A 55 -3.87 1.06 1.31
C ALA A 55 -4.58 0.51 0.06
N VAL A 56 -4.25 -0.73 -0.29
CA VAL A 56 -4.90 -1.50 -1.36
C VAL A 56 -5.43 -2.82 -0.83
N ARG A 57 -6.53 -3.29 -1.43
CA ARG A 57 -7.18 -4.56 -1.13
C ARG A 57 -7.05 -5.52 -2.32
N LEU A 58 -6.56 -6.72 -2.01
CA LEU A 58 -6.49 -7.88 -2.88
C LEU A 58 -7.48 -8.94 -2.38
N SER A 59 -8.29 -9.47 -3.29
CA SER A 59 -9.33 -10.45 -2.96
C SER A 59 -9.22 -11.67 -3.89
N PRO A 60 -8.18 -12.52 -3.74
CA PRO A 60 -8.06 -13.74 -4.52
C PRO A 60 -9.28 -14.65 -4.33
N GLY A 61 -9.69 -15.30 -5.42
CA GLY A 61 -10.89 -16.13 -5.48
C GLY A 61 -10.59 -17.60 -5.80
N ARG A 62 -11.66 -18.38 -5.99
CA ARG A 62 -11.57 -19.82 -6.34
C ARG A 62 -10.76 -20.09 -7.62
N PHE A 63 -10.71 -19.11 -8.53
CA PHE A 63 -10.07 -19.22 -9.83
C PHE A 63 -8.68 -18.57 -9.87
N THR A 64 -8.22 -17.97 -8.77
CA THR A 64 -6.90 -17.36 -8.73
C THR A 64 -5.82 -18.44 -8.69
N THR A 65 -4.83 -18.36 -9.58
CA THR A 65 -3.73 -19.35 -9.65
C THR A 65 -2.47 -18.86 -8.94
N VAL A 66 -1.52 -19.77 -8.69
CA VAL A 66 -0.23 -19.41 -8.07
C VAL A 66 0.57 -18.50 -9.01
N GLU A 67 0.50 -18.77 -10.31
CA GLU A 67 1.18 -17.99 -11.34
C GLU A 67 0.66 -16.55 -11.41
N GLU A 68 -0.66 -16.35 -11.26
CA GLU A 68 -1.26 -15.01 -11.17
C GLU A 68 -0.81 -14.27 -9.91
N ILE A 69 -0.63 -14.99 -8.80
CA ILE A 69 -0.12 -14.43 -7.54
C ILE A 69 1.34 -13.99 -7.71
N ASP A 70 2.19 -14.85 -8.27
CA ASP A 70 3.61 -14.55 -8.51
C ASP A 70 3.78 -13.39 -9.48
N TYR A 71 2.98 -13.36 -10.55
CA TYR A 71 2.92 -12.22 -11.46
C TYR A 71 2.54 -10.93 -10.73
N THR A 72 1.48 -10.98 -9.92
CA THR A 72 1.00 -9.83 -9.14
C THR A 72 2.07 -9.32 -8.18
N ILE A 73 2.78 -10.22 -7.47
CA ILE A 73 3.86 -9.85 -6.55
C ILE A 73 4.97 -9.09 -7.29
N ASN A 74 5.42 -9.62 -8.44
CA ASN A 74 6.48 -9.02 -9.22
C ASN A 74 6.07 -7.65 -9.78
N ALA A 75 4.87 -7.55 -10.36
CA ALA A 75 4.34 -6.33 -10.94
C ALA A 75 4.14 -5.24 -9.87
N VAL A 76 3.54 -5.57 -8.73
CA VAL A 76 3.35 -4.67 -7.59
C VAL A 76 4.69 -4.20 -7.03
N THR A 77 5.67 -5.09 -6.87
CA THR A 77 7.00 -4.74 -6.35
C THR A 77 7.72 -3.77 -7.29
N ALA A 78 7.69 -4.02 -8.60
CA ALA A 78 8.30 -3.15 -9.59
C ALA A 78 7.64 -1.76 -9.61
N ALA A 79 6.29 -1.72 -9.62
CA ALA A 79 5.53 -0.47 -9.61
C ALA A 79 5.81 0.36 -8.34
N ILE A 80 5.78 -0.27 -7.15
CA ILE A 80 6.07 0.41 -5.88
C ILE A 80 7.49 0.98 -5.87
N THR A 81 8.48 0.23 -6.38
CA THR A 81 9.87 0.68 -6.41
C THR A 81 10.00 1.95 -7.23
N ARG A 82 9.47 1.95 -8.45
CA ARG A 82 9.45 3.12 -9.34
C ARG A 82 8.68 4.31 -8.74
N LEU A 83 7.50 4.07 -8.17
CA LEU A 83 6.69 5.14 -7.56
C LEU A 83 7.39 5.76 -6.35
N ARG A 84 8.15 4.98 -5.59
CA ARG A 84 8.94 5.45 -4.44
C ARG A 84 10.14 6.29 -4.83
N GLU A 85 10.78 6.01 -5.96
CA GLU A 85 11.86 6.85 -6.52
C GLU A 85 11.38 8.26 -6.87
N LEU A 86 10.09 8.40 -7.22
CA LEU A 86 9.47 9.66 -7.61
C LEU A 86 8.73 10.36 -6.46
N SER A 87 8.74 9.79 -5.26
CA SER A 87 7.91 10.26 -4.15
C SER A 87 8.70 11.04 -3.08
N PRO A 88 8.45 12.36 -2.94
CA PRO A 88 9.02 13.16 -1.84
C PRO A 88 8.56 12.68 -0.46
N VAL A 89 7.37 12.07 -0.38
CA VAL A 89 6.82 11.51 0.86
C VAL A 89 7.64 10.30 1.29
N TRP A 90 8.07 9.46 0.35
CA TRP A 90 8.93 8.32 0.64
C TRP A 90 10.30 8.75 1.12
N GLU A 91 10.92 9.75 0.49
CA GLU A 91 12.19 10.32 0.97
C GLU A 91 12.09 10.85 2.42
N THR A 92 11.00 11.59 2.70
CA THR A 92 10.72 12.11 4.05
C THR A 92 10.51 10.98 5.05
N HIS A 93 9.81 9.92 4.65
CA HIS A 93 9.58 8.74 5.49
C HIS A 93 10.88 8.00 5.81
N GLN A 94 11.74 7.79 4.82
CA GLN A 94 13.04 7.15 5.05
C GLN A 94 13.91 7.95 6.01
N ARG A 95 13.89 9.29 5.90
CA ARG A 95 14.57 10.17 6.86
C ARG A 95 13.98 10.01 8.26
N SER A 96 12.65 10.00 8.43
CA SER A 96 12.04 9.85 9.74
C SER A 96 12.29 8.48 10.39
N LEU A 97 12.36 7.41 9.60
CA LEU A 97 12.78 6.08 10.09
C LEU A 97 14.25 6.07 10.54
N LYS A 98 15.15 6.74 9.80
CA LYS A 98 16.56 6.89 10.23
C LYS A 98 16.70 7.60 11.57
N TYR A 99 15.85 8.59 11.86
CA TYR A 99 15.84 9.30 13.14
C TYR A 99 15.03 8.59 14.24
N ARG A 100 14.17 7.61 13.90
CA ARG A 100 13.48 6.71 14.85
C ARG A 100 14.21 5.38 15.06
N ALA A 101 15.36 5.17 14.44
CA ALA A 101 16.20 4.01 14.71
C ALA A 101 16.66 4.09 16.16
N VAL A 102 15.89 3.45 17.04
CA VAL A 102 16.29 3.20 18.42
C VAL A 102 17.46 2.25 18.32
N ASP A 103 18.62 2.68 18.82
CA ASP A 103 19.71 1.76 19.07
C ASP A 103 19.30 0.89 20.25
N TRP A 104 18.67 -0.24 19.93
CA TRP A 104 18.21 -1.23 20.91
C TRP A 104 19.37 -1.81 21.73
N ALA A 105 20.61 -1.72 21.23
CA ALA A 105 21.80 -2.13 21.98
C ALA A 105 22.30 -1.05 22.95
N ALA A 106 21.80 0.19 22.87
CA ALA A 106 22.17 1.32 23.72
C ALA A 106 21.12 1.67 24.79
N LEU A 107 20.03 0.91 24.88
CA LEU A 107 19.07 1.03 25.99
C LEU A 107 19.60 0.29 27.23
N PRO A 108 19.43 0.86 28.45
CA PRO A 108 19.96 0.30 29.69
C PRO A 108 19.30 -1.04 30.09
#